data_AF-A0A7V4AWY6-F1
#
_entry.id   AF-A0A7V4AWY6-F1
#
_cell.length_a   1.000
_cell.length_b   1.000
_cell.length_c   1.000
_cell.angle_alpha   90.00
_cell.angle_beta   90.00
_cell.angle_gamma   90.00
#
_symmetry.space_group_name_H-M   'P 1'
#
loop_
_entity.id
_entity.type
_entity.pdbx_description
1 polymer ?
#
loop_
_entity_poly.entity_id
_entity_poly.type
_entity_poly.pdbx_seq_one_letter_code
_entity_poly.pdbx_strand_id
1 'polypeptide(L)'
;MADDDKKTQDPQPAPPAPKEVRVNMSDEVRDGNYANFVRIQHTAMDFRLDFAKAVPDENMLNMVARLFMSPIHTKMFLKALEDNIMKYEAQFGPIELTPNAQAVPLHGASSRATH
;
A
#
# COMPACT_ATOMS: atom_id res chain seq x y z
N MET A 1 -36.56 53.70 29.89
CA MET A 1 -35.93 53.62 28.56
C MET A 1 -34.47 53.32 28.81
N ALA A 2 -34.16 52.05 29.01
CA ALA A 2 -33.57 51.15 28.00
C ALA A 2 -32.05 51.33 27.96
N ASP A 3 -31.39 50.80 29.00
CA ASP A 3 -29.97 50.47 28.95
C ASP A 3 -29.84 49.21 28.10
N ASP A 4 -29.45 49.41 26.84
CA ASP A 4 -29.20 48.36 25.86
C ASP A 4 -27.87 47.67 26.22
N ASP A 5 -27.96 46.45 26.75
CA ASP A 5 -26.86 45.52 26.99
C ASP A 5 -26.09 45.27 25.69
N LYS A 6 -25.07 46.07 25.43
CA LYS A 6 -24.12 45.82 24.34
C LYS A 6 -23.20 44.67 24.75
N LYS A 7 -23.71 43.45 24.63
CA LYS A 7 -22.98 42.19 24.80
C LYS A 7 -21.82 42.16 23.80
N THR A 8 -20.63 42.53 24.25
CA THR A 8 -19.37 42.31 23.52
C THR A 8 -19.22 40.81 23.31
N GLN A 9 -19.49 40.35 22.09
CA GLN A 9 -19.16 38.98 21.68
C GLN A 9 -17.65 38.94 21.45
N ASP A 10 -16.96 38.17 22.27
CA ASP A 10 -15.55 37.84 22.05
C ASP A 10 -15.39 37.16 20.67
N PRO A 11 -14.35 37.47 19.90
CA PRO A 11 -14.12 36.82 18.61
C PRO A 11 -13.93 35.32 18.82
N GLN A 12 -14.85 34.52 18.30
CA GLN A 12 -14.73 33.07 18.32
C GLN A 12 -13.49 32.64 17.51
N PRO A 13 -12.57 31.81 18.06
CA PRO A 13 -11.36 31.42 17.36
C PRO A 13 -11.72 30.65 16.09
N ALA A 14 -11.13 31.05 14.96
CA ALA A 14 -11.33 30.39 13.68
C ALA A 14 -10.96 28.89 13.76
N PRO A 15 -11.67 28.00 13.04
CA PRO A 15 -11.33 26.58 13.01
C PRO A 15 -9.88 26.37 12.56
N PRO A 16 -9.14 25.40 13.14
CA PRO A 16 -7.78 25.11 12.72
C PRO A 16 -7.75 24.71 11.25
N ALA A 17 -6.90 25.37 10.46
CA ALA A 17 -6.70 25.06 9.05
C ALA A 17 -6.24 23.60 8.87
N PRO A 18 -6.63 22.91 7.78
CA PRO A 18 -6.18 21.56 7.48
C PRO A 18 -4.64 21.51 7.50
N LYS A 19 -4.08 20.59 8.29
CA LYS A 19 -2.63 20.39 8.31
C LYS A 19 -2.20 19.80 6.96
N GLU A 20 -1.48 20.59 6.17
CA GLU A 20 -0.82 20.10 4.97
C GLU A 20 0.24 19.06 5.36
N VAL A 21 0.09 17.84 4.85
CA VAL A 21 1.07 16.77 5.06
C VAL A 21 2.25 17.02 4.12
N ARG A 22 3.39 17.42 4.67
CA ARG A 22 4.64 17.51 3.92
C ARG A 22 5.23 16.11 3.77
N VAL A 23 5.33 15.64 2.54
CA VAL A 23 5.97 14.35 2.21
C VAL A 23 7.44 14.62 1.92
N ASN A 24 8.34 13.96 2.67
CA ASN A 24 9.76 13.92 2.37
C ASN A 24 10.06 12.59 1.68
N MET A 25 10.78 12.63 0.56
CA MET A 25 11.05 11.47 -0.29
C MET A 25 12.48 11.56 -0.84
N SER A 26 13.24 10.47 -0.76
CA SER A 26 14.54 10.39 -1.41
C SER A 26 14.38 10.25 -2.93
N ASP A 27 15.41 10.62 -3.70
CA ASP A 27 15.39 10.46 -5.16
C ASP A 27 15.16 9.00 -5.59
N GLU A 28 15.76 8.04 -4.88
CA GLU A 28 15.56 6.61 -5.15
C GLU A 28 14.09 6.17 -5.00
N VAL A 29 13.41 6.64 -3.96
CA VAL A 29 11.98 6.33 -3.75
C VAL A 29 11.11 7.06 -4.77
N ARG A 30 11.53 8.24 -5.23
CA ARG A 30 10.85 9.06 -6.24
C ARG A 30 10.88 8.41 -7.62
N ASP A 31 12.01 7.82 -7.99
CA ASP A 31 12.15 7.10 -9.27
C ASP A 31 11.34 5.80 -9.29
N GLY A 32 11.10 5.21 -8.11
CA GLY A 32 10.23 4.06 -7.93
C GLY A 32 10.87 2.73 -8.30
N ASN A 33 10.21 1.64 -7.91
CA ASN A 33 10.64 0.27 -8.19
C ASN A 33 9.56 -0.47 -8.99
N TYR A 34 9.97 -1.18 -10.03
CA TYR A 34 9.09 -2.08 -10.77
C TYR A 34 9.02 -3.46 -10.11
N ALA A 35 7.80 -3.97 -9.91
CA ALA A 35 7.54 -5.34 -9.46
C ALA A 35 6.41 -5.97 -10.28
N ASN A 36 6.60 -7.22 -10.66
CA ASN A 36 5.58 -8.05 -11.31
C ASN A 36 5.21 -9.27 -10.45
N PHE A 37 5.77 -9.37 -9.25
CA PHE A 37 5.47 -10.41 -8.28
C PHE A 37 5.37 -9.81 -6.88
N VAL A 38 4.38 -10.25 -6.11
CA VAL A 38 4.25 -9.93 -4.70
C VAL A 38 3.92 -11.19 -3.91
N ARG A 39 4.66 -11.44 -2.83
CA ARG A 39 4.32 -12.47 -1.84
C ARG A 39 3.86 -11.80 -0.56
N ILE A 40 2.66 -12.15 -0.11
CA ILE A 40 2.07 -11.62 1.11
C ILE A 40 2.12 -12.73 2.18
N GLN A 41 2.68 -12.40 3.33
CA GLN A 41 2.68 -13.23 4.54
C GLN A 41 2.17 -12.39 5.70
N HIS A 42 1.63 -13.02 6.75
CA HIS A 42 1.13 -12.27 7.89
C HIS A 42 1.30 -13.03 9.20
N THR A 43 1.29 -12.25 10.28
CA THR A 43 1.14 -12.69 11.66
C THR A 43 -0.06 -11.94 12.27
N ALA A 44 -0.33 -12.16 13.55
CA ALA A 44 -1.33 -11.36 14.27
C ALA A 44 -0.95 -9.87 14.37
N MET A 45 0.35 -9.55 14.32
CA MET A 45 0.86 -8.20 14.54
C MET A 45 1.06 -7.42 13.25
N ASP A 46 1.52 -8.07 12.19
CA ASP A 46 1.91 -7.42 10.94
C ASP A 46 1.70 -8.31 9.71
N PHE A 47 1.48 -7.65 8.59
CA PHE A 47 1.56 -8.17 7.23
C PHE A 47 2.91 -7.78 6.63
N ARG A 48 3.57 -8.76 6.00
CA ARG A 48 4.79 -8.56 5.21
C ARG A 48 4.47 -8.72 3.73
N LEU A 49 4.78 -7.70 2.94
CA LEU A 49 4.64 -7.71 1.49
C LEU A 49 6.04 -7.70 0.87
N ASP A 50 6.41 -8.82 0.25
CA ASP A 50 7.67 -9.00 -0.46
C ASP A 50 7.44 -8.76 -1.95
N PHE A 51 7.86 -7.60 -2.47
CA PHE A 51 7.79 -7.29 -3.90
C PHE A 51 9.07 -7.74 -4.59
N ALA A 52 8.93 -8.39 -5.75
CA ALA A 52 10.05 -8.86 -6.55
C ALA A 52 9.80 -8.67 -8.05
N LYS A 53 10.90 -8.64 -8.79
CA LYS A 53 10.92 -8.82 -10.23
C LYS A 53 11.26 -10.28 -10.52
N ALA A 54 10.31 -11.01 -11.11
CA ALA A 54 10.55 -12.34 -11.65
C ALA A 54 11.34 -12.24 -12.95
N VAL A 55 12.40 -13.05 -13.05
CA VAL A 55 13.21 -13.24 -14.26
C VAL A 55 12.96 -14.67 -14.75
N PRO A 56 12.01 -14.88 -15.69
CA PRO A 56 11.57 -16.22 -16.08
C PRO A 56 12.72 -17.10 -16.61
N ASP A 57 13.59 -16.53 -17.42
CA ASP A 57 14.70 -17.25 -18.07
C ASP A 57 15.70 -17.84 -17.07
N GLU A 58 15.82 -17.23 -15.89
CA GLU A 58 16.75 -17.64 -14.83
C GLU A 58 16.05 -18.33 -13.66
N ASN A 59 14.72 -18.49 -13.72
CA ASN A 59 13.89 -18.98 -12.61
C ASN A 59 14.19 -18.28 -11.27
N MET A 60 14.45 -16.97 -11.32
CA MET A 60 14.90 -16.18 -10.18
C MET A 60 13.90 -15.06 -9.84
N LEU A 61 13.78 -14.76 -8.54
CA LEU A 61 13.02 -13.61 -8.03
C LEU A 61 14.00 -12.60 -7.42
N ASN A 62 14.14 -11.44 -8.06
CA ASN A 62 14.94 -10.33 -7.52
C ASN A 62 14.07 -9.47 -6.61
N MET A 63 14.34 -9.47 -5.30
CA MET A 63 13.61 -8.64 -4.35
C MET A 63 13.88 -7.16 -4.63
N VAL A 64 12.81 -6.36 -4.76
CA VAL A 64 12.90 -4.91 -5.00
C VAL A 64 12.46 -4.10 -3.79
N ALA A 65 11.46 -4.58 -3.03
CA ALA A 65 10.99 -3.92 -1.83
C ALA A 65 10.38 -4.91 -0.84
N ARG A 66 10.46 -4.57 0.45
CA ARG A 66 9.77 -5.28 1.52
C ARG A 66 9.08 -4.26 2.42
N LEU A 67 7.78 -4.41 2.56
CA LEU A 67 6.96 -3.56 3.44
C LEU A 67 6.38 -4.39 4.58
N PHE A 68 6.36 -3.80 5.77
CA PHE A 68 5.65 -4.31 6.93
C PHE A 68 4.52 -3.35 7.26
N MET A 69 3.31 -3.87 7.41
CA MET A 69 2.11 -3.08 7.65
C MET A 69 1.30 -3.72 8.77
N SER A 70 0.78 -2.91 9.69
CA SER A 70 -0.15 -3.43 10.69
C SER A 70 -1.45 -3.91 10.00
N PRO A 71 -2.22 -4.83 10.62
CA PRO A 71 -3.47 -5.34 10.04
C PRO A 71 -4.47 -4.25 9.66
N ILE A 72 -4.57 -3.19 10.48
CA ILE A 72 -5.48 -2.06 10.22
C ILE A 72 -5.06 -1.32 8.94
N HIS A 73 -3.78 -0.94 8.83
CA HIS A 73 -3.29 -0.22 7.66
C HIS A 73 -3.34 -1.09 6.40
N THR A 74 -3.09 -2.40 6.53
CA THR A 74 -3.21 -3.33 5.40
C THR A 74 -4.65 -3.40 4.90
N LYS A 75 -5.63 -3.45 5.80
CA LYS A 75 -7.06 -3.46 5.42
C LYS A 75 -7.50 -2.14 4.79
N MET A 76 -6.97 -1.01 5.27
CA MET A 76 -7.21 0.30 4.64
C MET A 76 -6.60 0.37 3.24
N PHE A 77 -5.37 -0.15 3.08
CA PHE A 77 -4.70 -0.23 1.79
C PHE A 77 -5.48 -1.08 0.79
N LEU A 78 -5.95 -2.27 1.19
CA LEU A 78 -6.75 -3.14 0.31
C LEU A 78 -7.98 -2.42 -0.23
N LYS A 79 -8.76 -1.78 0.64
CA LYS A 79 -9.97 -1.04 0.21
C LYS A 79 -9.65 0.08 -0.78
N ALA A 80 -8.62 0.86 -0.47
CA ALA A 80 -8.19 1.93 -1.36
C ALA A 80 -7.67 1.37 -2.70
N LEU A 81 -6.97 0.23 -2.69
CA LEU A 81 -6.48 -0.42 -3.90
C LEU A 81 -7.62 -0.96 -4.75
N GLU A 82 -8.60 -1.65 -4.15
CA GLU A 82 -9.81 -2.13 -4.82
C GLU A 82 -10.55 -0.98 -5.51
N ASP A 83 -10.79 0.12 -4.79
CA ASP A 83 -11.46 1.31 -5.36
C ASP A 83 -10.70 1.89 -6.55
N ASN A 84 -9.36 1.90 -6.51
CA ASN A 84 -8.54 2.42 -7.61
C ASN A 84 -8.49 1.46 -8.81
N ILE A 85 -8.45 0.14 -8.57
CA ILE A 85 -8.54 -0.86 -9.64
C ILE A 85 -9.89 -0.74 -10.36
N MET A 86 -10.99 -0.64 -9.61
CA MET A 86 -12.32 -0.47 -10.21
C MET A 86 -12.40 0.78 -11.11
N LYS A 87 -11.83 1.90 -10.66
CA LYS A 87 -11.77 3.14 -11.45
C LYS A 87 -10.90 2.98 -12.69
N TYR A 88 -9.75 2.31 -12.56
CA TYR A 88 -8.88 2.00 -13.68
C TYR A 88 -9.61 1.15 -14.73
N GLU A 89 -10.26 0.06 -14.31
CA GLU A 89 -10.97 -0.84 -15.23
C GLU A 89 -12.16 -0.17 -15.91
N ALA A 90 -12.87 0.71 -15.22
CA ALA A 90 -13.93 1.52 -15.82
C ALA A 90 -13.41 2.45 -16.94
N GLN A 91 -12.15 2.87 -16.86
CA GLN A 91 -11.53 3.78 -17.83
C GLN A 91 -10.78 3.05 -18.95
N PHE A 92 -10.08 1.95 -18.65
CA PHE A 92 -9.14 1.29 -19.56
C PHE A 92 -9.58 -0.13 -19.97
N GLY A 93 -10.66 -0.64 -19.38
CA GLY A 93 -11.13 -2.01 -19.58
C GLY A 93 -10.67 -2.98 -18.48
N PRO A 94 -11.28 -4.18 -18.43
CA PRO A 94 -11.02 -5.15 -17.37
C PRO A 94 -9.59 -5.70 -17.40
N ILE A 95 -9.02 -5.95 -16.22
CA ILE A 95 -7.75 -6.63 -16.06
C ILE A 95 -7.99 -8.14 -16.16
N GLU A 96 -7.45 -8.77 -17.20
CA GLU A 96 -7.58 -10.21 -17.38
C GLU A 96 -6.65 -10.98 -16.43
N LEU A 97 -7.25 -11.76 -15.52
CA LEU A 97 -6.51 -12.65 -14.64
C LEU A 97 -6.20 -13.96 -15.36
N THR A 98 -5.07 -14.03 -16.07
CA THR A 98 -4.59 -15.31 -16.61
C THR A 98 -4.15 -16.23 -15.47
N PRO A 99 -4.70 -17.47 -15.34
CA PRO A 99 -4.42 -18.37 -14.22
C PRO A 99 -2.94 -18.74 -14.01
N ASN A 100 -2.09 -18.56 -15.01
CA ASN A 100 -0.68 -18.99 -14.98
C ASN A 100 0.34 -17.92 -14.53
N ALA A 101 -0.09 -16.68 -14.25
CA ALA A 101 0.85 -15.62 -13.86
C ALA A 101 1.47 -15.81 -12.45
N GLN A 102 0.92 -16.71 -11.63
CA GLN A 102 1.33 -16.90 -10.23
C GLN A 102 2.22 -18.12 -9.97
N ALA A 103 2.47 -18.98 -10.96
CA ALA A 103 3.19 -20.23 -10.75
C ALA A 103 4.60 -20.17 -11.35
N VAL A 104 5.50 -19.38 -10.77
CA VAL A 104 6.92 -19.75 -10.81
C VAL A 104 7.09 -20.89 -9.80
N PRO A 105 7.33 -22.15 -10.22
CA PRO A 105 7.44 -23.25 -9.30
C PRO A 105 8.70 -23.06 -8.44
N LEU A 106 8.53 -22.60 -7.20
CA LEU A 106 9.61 -22.50 -6.23
C LEU A 106 10.01 -23.92 -5.74
N HIS A 107 10.72 -24.67 -6.58
CA HIS A 107 11.37 -25.90 -6.16
C HIS A 107 12.76 -25.57 -5.60
N GLY A 108 12.86 -25.43 -4.26
CA GLY A 108 14.13 -25.12 -3.60
C GLY A 108 14.24 -25.50 -2.12
N ALA A 109 13.18 -26.03 -1.49
CA ALA A 109 13.32 -26.63 -0.17
C ALA A 109 13.64 -28.13 -0.35
N SER A 110 14.91 -28.44 -0.60
CA SER A 110 15.41 -29.80 -0.42
C SER A 110 15.22 -30.17 1.05
N SER A 111 14.21 -31.00 1.31
CA SER A 111 14.05 -31.74 2.55
C SER A 111 15.31 -32.58 2.76
N ARG A 112 16.20 -32.15 3.65
CA ARG A 112 17.20 -33.02 4.24
C ARG A 112 16.64 -33.58 5.55
N ALA A 113 15.75 -34.56 5.41
CA ALA A 113 15.66 -35.61 6.41
C ALA A 113 16.84 -36.57 6.16
N THR A 114 17.69 -36.79 7.18
CA THR A 114 18.26 -38.11 7.51
C THR A 114 19.29 -38.00 8.65
N HIS A 115 19.13 -38.92 9.61
CA HIS A 115 19.95 -39.30 10.77
C HIS A 115 19.87 -38.41 12.02
#